data_AF-A0A507ESH8-F1
#
_entry.id   AF-A0A507ESH8-F1
#
_cell.length_a   1.000
_cell.length_b   1.000
_cell.length_c   1.000
_cell.angle_alpha   90.00
_cell.angle_beta   90.00
_cell.angle_gamma   90.00
#
_symmetry.space_group_name_H-M   'P 1'
#
loop_
_entity.id
_entity.type
_entity.pdbx_description
1 polymer ?
#
loop_
_entity_poly.entity_id
_entity_poly.type
_entity_poly.pdbx_seq_one_letter_code
_entity_poly.pdbx_strand_id
1 'polypeptide(L)'
;MTAPLRISNKDKIFYSWQSDVKPVRNKLQSVLDKVAKKLGCDIDEATRDEAGSPDIAQTILNKIEGCSVFVADVSIINKGESTRPTSNPNVLFETGYAVSSKGWESVILAFSKSTGDIDNLPFDIRGRRILAVDTGLEPSRLVASFEQAVTAALNVWKRKLRDLLNSIDERILLSLDGQYPFKLPYGWMSMDKIIELESFLQRNTRCSPYISMHTEGSSGIFFGDGRTTNKGTVVFTFLQPF
;
A
#
# COMPACT_ATOMS: atom_id res chain seq x y z
N MET A 1 -16.00 -19.17 23.93
CA MET A 1 -14.71 -19.51 23.31
C MET A 1 -14.69 -18.91 21.92
N THR A 2 -14.10 -17.73 21.77
CA THR A 2 -14.00 -17.03 20.49
C THR A 2 -12.73 -17.51 19.79
N ALA A 3 -12.82 -17.95 18.53
CA ALA A 3 -11.63 -18.33 17.79
C ALA A 3 -10.73 -17.10 17.56
N PRO A 4 -9.39 -17.20 17.71
CA PRO A 4 -8.51 -16.09 17.40
C PRO A 4 -8.59 -15.77 15.90
N LEU A 5 -8.75 -14.48 15.58
CA LEU A 5 -8.71 -13.95 14.22
C LEU A 5 -7.33 -14.21 13.60
N ARG A 6 -7.17 -15.35 12.92
CA ARG A 6 -6.04 -15.61 12.02
C ARG A 6 -6.21 -14.76 10.76
N ILE A 7 -5.74 -13.52 10.81
CA ILE A 7 -5.42 -12.75 9.60
C ILE A 7 -3.90 -12.70 9.46
N SER A 8 -3.30 -13.85 9.14
CA SER A 8 -2.01 -13.86 8.44
C SER A 8 -2.27 -13.54 6.97
N ASN A 9 -2.74 -12.33 6.67
CA ASN A 9 -2.76 -11.86 5.29
C ASN A 9 -1.30 -11.77 4.85
N LYS A 10 -0.90 -12.67 3.94
CA LYS A 10 0.33 -12.47 3.19
C LYS A 10 0.26 -11.11 2.49
N ASP A 11 1.41 -10.46 2.44
CA ASP A 11 1.55 -9.25 1.63
C ASP A 11 1.20 -9.56 0.16
N LYS A 12 0.30 -8.76 -0.41
CA LYS A 12 -0.14 -8.90 -1.81
C LYS A 12 0.58 -7.90 -2.70
N ILE A 13 1.08 -8.36 -3.84
CA ILE A 13 1.59 -7.51 -4.93
C ILE A 13 0.52 -7.48 -6.03
N PHE A 14 -0.13 -6.33 -6.24
CA PHE A 14 -1.01 -6.17 -7.40
C PHE A 14 -0.17 -5.80 -8.62
N TYR A 15 -0.31 -6.57 -9.70
CA TYR A 15 0.40 -6.33 -10.96
C TYR A 15 -0.57 -5.83 -12.04
N SER A 16 -0.47 -4.53 -12.32
CA SER A 16 -1.14 -3.86 -13.45
C SER A 16 -0.31 -4.05 -14.71
N TRP A 17 -0.81 -4.87 -15.64
CA TRP A 17 -0.12 -5.28 -16.86
C TRP A 17 -0.90 -4.90 -18.12
N GLN A 18 -0.19 -4.91 -19.25
CA GLN A 18 -0.75 -4.62 -20.58
C GLN A 18 -0.46 -5.74 -21.59
N SER A 19 -1.35 -5.90 -22.58
CA SER A 19 -1.20 -6.90 -23.64
C SER A 19 -0.41 -6.42 -24.86
N ASP A 20 -0.25 -5.10 -25.00
CA ASP A 20 0.26 -4.47 -26.21
C ASP A 20 1.75 -4.80 -26.44
N VAL A 21 2.54 -4.83 -25.36
CA VAL A 21 3.98 -5.15 -25.40
C VAL A 21 4.27 -6.54 -24.79
N LYS A 22 3.79 -7.60 -25.44
CA LYS A 22 3.85 -9.01 -24.97
C LYS A 22 5.20 -9.48 -24.39
N PRO A 23 6.38 -9.18 -24.97
CA PRO A 23 7.65 -9.65 -24.42
C PRO A 23 7.95 -9.08 -23.02
N VAL A 24 7.51 -7.84 -22.76
CA VAL A 24 7.73 -7.14 -21.48
C VAL A 24 6.84 -7.76 -20.40
N ARG A 25 5.56 -7.96 -20.69
CA ARG A 25 4.60 -8.63 -19.79
C ARG A 25 5.16 -9.95 -19.25
N ASN A 26 5.63 -10.82 -20.14
CA ASN A 26 6.14 -12.15 -19.77
C ASN A 26 7.43 -12.08 -18.94
N LYS A 27 8.34 -11.13 -19.26
CA LYS A 27 9.56 -10.89 -18.49
C LYS A 27 9.22 -10.38 -17.09
N LEU A 28 8.30 -9.43 -16.97
CA LEU A 28 7.84 -8.87 -15.70
C LEU A 28 7.16 -9.92 -14.82
N GLN A 29 6.24 -10.71 -15.38
CA GLN A 29 5.60 -11.82 -14.64
C GLN A 29 6.66 -12.75 -14.04
N SER A 30 7.60 -13.25 -14.86
CA SER A 30 8.66 -14.15 -14.39
C SER A 30 9.59 -13.54 -13.34
N VAL A 31 9.76 -12.21 -13.33
CA VAL A 31 10.52 -11.49 -12.32
C VAL A 31 9.71 -11.38 -11.02
N LEU A 32 8.45 -10.95 -11.11
CA LEU A 32 7.56 -10.81 -9.97
C LEU A 32 7.31 -12.16 -9.30
N ASP A 33 7.06 -13.24 -10.04
CA ASP A 33 6.87 -14.60 -9.50
C ASP A 33 8.06 -15.02 -8.60
N LYS A 34 9.29 -14.70 -9.04
CA LYS A 34 10.52 -14.99 -8.28
C LYS A 34 10.65 -14.12 -7.03
N VAL A 35 10.27 -12.84 -7.13
CA VAL A 35 10.30 -11.90 -6.00
C VAL A 35 9.25 -12.27 -4.96
N ALA A 36 8.01 -12.53 -5.37
CA ALA A 36 6.93 -12.96 -4.50
C ALA A 36 7.27 -14.28 -3.78
N LYS A 37 7.79 -15.27 -4.50
CA LYS A 37 8.27 -16.54 -3.91
C LYS A 37 9.38 -16.33 -2.88
N LYS A 38 10.32 -15.41 -3.12
CA LYS A 38 11.40 -15.08 -2.17
C LYS A 38 10.90 -14.37 -0.91
N LEU A 39 9.99 -13.42 -1.08
CA LEU A 39 9.49 -12.57 0.01
C LEU A 39 8.29 -13.19 0.76
N GLY A 40 7.75 -14.32 0.29
CA GLY A 40 6.57 -14.95 0.85
C GLY A 40 5.25 -14.25 0.51
N CYS A 41 5.27 -13.34 -0.47
CA CYS A 41 4.11 -12.60 -0.95
C CYS A 41 3.28 -13.42 -1.94
N ASP A 42 2.04 -13.01 -2.17
CA ASP A 42 1.21 -13.49 -3.28
C ASP A 42 1.06 -12.39 -4.36
N ILE A 43 0.87 -12.78 -5.61
CA ILE A 43 0.63 -11.85 -6.73
C ILE A 43 -0.84 -11.90 -7.11
N ASP A 44 -1.45 -10.73 -7.26
CA ASP A 44 -2.82 -10.54 -7.70
C ASP A 44 -2.83 -9.76 -9.03
N GLU A 45 -3.70 -10.12 -9.96
CA GLU A 45 -3.84 -9.46 -11.26
C GLU A 45 -5.28 -9.58 -11.79
N ALA A 46 -5.78 -8.54 -12.45
CA ALA A 46 -7.10 -8.50 -13.09
C ALA A 46 -8.23 -9.09 -12.21
N THR A 47 -9.19 -9.79 -12.80
CA THR A 47 -10.29 -10.51 -12.11
C THR A 47 -9.93 -11.97 -11.79
N ARG A 48 -8.64 -12.30 -11.63
CA ARG A 48 -8.21 -13.65 -11.21
C ARG A 48 -8.86 -14.00 -9.87
N ASP A 49 -9.25 -15.26 -9.68
CA ASP A 49 -9.87 -15.80 -8.46
C ASP A 49 -11.27 -15.23 -8.08
N GLU A 50 -11.92 -14.49 -8.98
CA GLU A 50 -13.29 -13.97 -8.82
C GLU A 50 -14.30 -14.81 -9.61
N ALA A 51 -15.43 -15.18 -8.99
CA ALA A 51 -16.42 -16.08 -9.58
C ALA A 51 -17.62 -15.34 -10.19
N GLY A 52 -18.14 -15.86 -11.31
CA GLY A 52 -19.33 -15.32 -11.99
C GLY A 52 -19.01 -14.19 -12.97
N SER A 53 -19.85 -13.15 -12.99
CA SER A 53 -19.71 -11.96 -13.85
C SER A 53 -19.56 -10.70 -12.99
N PRO A 54 -18.42 -10.50 -12.31
CA PRO A 54 -18.21 -9.32 -11.46
C PRO A 54 -18.10 -8.03 -12.29
N ASP A 55 -18.32 -6.90 -11.64
CA ASP A 55 -17.91 -5.60 -12.18
C ASP A 55 -16.37 -5.57 -12.23
N ILE A 56 -15.83 -5.81 -13.43
CA ILE A 56 -14.40 -5.91 -13.70
C ILE A 56 -13.65 -4.69 -13.17
N ALA A 57 -14.20 -3.49 -13.36
CA ALA A 57 -13.57 -2.25 -12.94
C ALA A 57 -13.56 -2.14 -11.42
N GLN A 58 -14.71 -2.30 -10.77
CA GLN A 58 -14.80 -2.19 -9.31
C GLN A 58 -13.98 -3.28 -8.59
N THR A 59 -13.96 -4.51 -9.11
CA THR A 59 -13.11 -5.60 -8.61
C THR A 59 -11.63 -5.25 -8.68
N ILE A 60 -11.14 -4.72 -9.81
CA ILE A 60 -9.75 -4.27 -9.96
C ILE A 60 -9.43 -3.16 -8.96
N LEU A 61 -10.30 -2.16 -8.81
CA LEU A 61 -10.12 -1.09 -7.83
C LEU A 61 -10.03 -1.63 -6.39
N ASN A 62 -10.95 -2.52 -5.98
CA ASN A 62 -10.94 -3.15 -4.67
C ASN A 62 -9.64 -3.94 -4.40
N LYS A 63 -9.12 -4.65 -5.40
CA LYS A 63 -7.85 -5.37 -5.31
C LYS A 63 -6.64 -4.43 -5.21
N ILE A 64 -6.67 -3.30 -5.92
CA ILE A 64 -5.67 -2.24 -5.78
C ILE A 64 -5.74 -1.63 -4.38
N GLU A 65 -6.92 -1.40 -3.79
CA GLU A 65 -7.03 -0.96 -2.39
C GLU A 65 -6.53 -2.02 -1.40
N GLY A 66 -6.75 -3.30 -1.68
CA GLY A 66 -6.38 -4.43 -0.81
C GLY A 66 -4.90 -4.87 -0.86
N CYS A 67 -4.10 -4.40 -1.81
CA CYS A 67 -2.70 -4.87 -1.94
C CYS A 67 -1.72 -4.19 -0.97
N SER A 68 -0.54 -4.76 -0.76
CA SER A 68 0.56 -4.14 -0.01
C SER A 68 1.47 -3.30 -0.91
N VAL A 69 1.67 -3.74 -2.15
CA VAL A 69 2.48 -3.08 -3.19
C VAL A 69 1.74 -3.13 -4.52
N PHE A 70 1.80 -2.03 -5.27
CA PHE A 70 1.28 -1.95 -6.63
C PHE A 70 2.44 -1.84 -7.63
N VAL A 71 2.43 -2.65 -8.69
CA VAL A 71 3.43 -2.65 -9.76
C VAL A 71 2.74 -2.42 -11.10
N ALA A 72 3.20 -1.46 -11.89
CA ALA A 72 2.62 -1.13 -13.20
C ALA A 72 3.62 -1.23 -14.36
N ASP A 73 3.22 -1.89 -15.45
CA ASP A 73 3.95 -1.88 -16.72
C ASP A 73 3.61 -0.63 -17.56
N VAL A 74 4.34 0.45 -17.32
CA VAL A 74 4.17 1.74 -17.99
C VAL A 74 4.92 1.82 -19.34
N SER A 75 5.31 0.69 -19.93
CA SER A 75 5.95 0.64 -21.25
C SER A 75 5.07 1.29 -22.35
N ILE A 76 5.72 1.94 -23.32
CA ILE A 76 5.04 2.70 -24.39
C ILE A 76 4.40 1.74 -25.40
N ILE A 77 3.13 1.95 -25.73
CA ILE A 77 2.34 1.05 -26.58
C ILE A 77 2.37 1.44 -28.07
N ASN A 78 2.52 2.73 -28.37
CA ASN A 78 2.47 3.31 -29.71
C ASN A 78 3.86 3.70 -30.25
N LYS A 79 4.89 2.88 -29.97
CA LYS A 79 6.26 3.17 -30.41
C LYS A 79 6.36 3.25 -31.93
N GLY A 80 6.81 4.40 -32.43
CA GLY A 80 7.05 4.61 -33.87
C GLY A 80 5.83 5.14 -34.64
N GLU A 81 4.71 5.38 -33.97
CA GLU A 81 3.61 6.15 -34.54
C GLU A 81 3.93 7.65 -34.56
N SER A 82 3.22 8.40 -35.39
CA SER A 82 3.24 9.87 -35.41
C SER A 82 2.45 10.52 -34.27
N THR A 83 1.80 9.71 -33.43
CA THR A 83 1.03 10.12 -32.25
C THR A 83 1.95 10.38 -31.05
N ARG A 84 1.46 11.10 -30.04
CA ARG A 84 2.23 11.33 -28.79
C ARG A 84 2.48 9.98 -28.09
N PRO A 85 3.72 9.62 -27.73
CA PRO A 85 4.00 8.40 -26.97
C PRO A 85 3.17 8.31 -25.68
N THR A 86 2.59 7.14 -25.42
CA THR A 86 1.79 6.85 -24.23
C THR A 86 1.98 5.41 -23.77
N SER A 87 1.84 5.20 -22.46
CA SER A 87 1.62 3.88 -21.86
C SER A 87 0.15 3.44 -22.08
N ASN A 88 -0.18 2.19 -21.71
CA ASN A 88 -1.56 1.71 -21.78
C ASN A 88 -2.50 2.53 -20.86
N PRO A 89 -3.66 3.01 -21.35
CA PRO A 89 -4.53 3.92 -20.60
C PRO A 89 -5.16 3.28 -19.35
N ASN A 90 -5.43 1.98 -19.36
CA ASN A 90 -5.97 1.27 -18.19
C ASN A 90 -4.91 1.20 -17.09
N VAL A 91 -3.67 0.85 -17.45
CA VAL A 91 -2.53 0.84 -16.51
C VAL A 91 -2.27 2.23 -15.93
N LEU A 92 -2.42 3.30 -16.72
CA LEU A 92 -2.30 4.68 -16.23
C LEU A 92 -3.43 5.06 -15.25
N PHE A 93 -4.67 4.67 -15.54
CA PHE A 93 -5.81 4.86 -14.63
C PHE A 93 -5.62 4.11 -13.31
N GLU A 94 -5.29 2.82 -13.37
CA GLU A 94 -4.99 1.98 -12.21
C GLU A 94 -3.82 2.55 -11.40
N THR A 95 -2.77 3.05 -12.06
CA THR A 95 -1.63 3.74 -11.41
C THR A 95 -2.09 4.99 -10.67
N GLY A 96 -2.90 5.85 -11.29
CA GLY A 96 -3.46 7.04 -10.66
C GLY A 96 -4.30 6.71 -9.43
N TYR A 97 -5.09 5.62 -9.50
CA TYR A 97 -5.86 5.13 -8.38
C TYR A 97 -5.00 4.55 -7.25
N ALA A 98 -3.99 3.73 -7.57
CA ALA A 98 -3.05 3.17 -6.60
C ALA A 98 -2.24 4.26 -5.87
N VAL A 99 -1.80 5.29 -6.60
CA VAL A 99 -1.15 6.48 -6.02
C VAL A 99 -2.11 7.21 -5.06
N SER A 100 -3.40 7.30 -5.40
CA SER A 100 -4.41 7.86 -4.53
C SER A 100 -4.56 7.03 -3.24
N SER A 101 -4.81 5.72 -3.35
CA SER A 101 -5.12 4.87 -2.18
C SER A 101 -3.92 4.54 -1.29
N LYS A 102 -2.68 4.47 -1.84
CA LYS A 102 -1.49 3.99 -1.11
C LYS A 102 -0.34 4.98 -1.01
N GLY A 103 -0.29 5.98 -1.87
CA GLY A 103 0.86 6.87 -2.02
C GLY A 103 1.95 6.30 -2.93
N TRP A 104 2.81 7.19 -3.44
CA TRP A 104 3.88 6.86 -4.39
C TRP A 104 4.90 5.87 -3.83
N GLU A 105 5.09 5.86 -2.52
CA GLU A 105 6.06 5.01 -1.83
C GLU A 105 5.71 3.51 -1.84
N SER A 106 4.45 3.16 -2.15
CA SER A 106 3.96 1.80 -2.35
C SER A 106 3.71 1.44 -3.82
N VAL A 107 4.07 2.33 -4.76
CA VAL A 107 3.88 2.20 -6.21
C VAL A 107 5.23 2.01 -6.90
N ILE A 108 5.36 0.94 -7.69
CA ILE A 108 6.55 0.61 -8.47
C ILE A 108 6.20 0.72 -9.96
N LEU A 109 6.87 1.63 -10.66
CA LEU A 109 6.71 1.80 -12.11
C LEU A 109 7.80 1.01 -12.84
N ALA A 110 7.38 0.07 -13.68
CA ALA A 110 8.24 -0.74 -14.52
C ALA A 110 8.15 -0.29 -15.98
N PHE A 111 9.29 -0.14 -16.65
CA PHE A 111 9.35 0.37 -18.02
C PHE A 111 10.40 -0.38 -18.83
N SER A 112 10.04 -0.89 -20.02
CA SER A 112 11.03 -1.43 -20.93
C SER A 112 11.57 -0.38 -21.89
N LYS A 113 12.90 -0.15 -21.84
CA LYS A 113 13.65 0.67 -22.80
C LYS A 113 13.53 0.19 -24.25
N SER A 114 13.08 -1.05 -24.47
CA SER A 114 12.73 -1.52 -25.82
C SER A 114 11.58 -0.72 -26.45
N THR A 115 10.74 -0.05 -25.64
CA THR A 115 9.56 0.71 -26.09
C THR A 115 9.81 2.21 -26.32
N GLY A 116 10.90 2.78 -25.78
CA GLY A 116 11.24 4.20 -25.90
C GLY A 116 12.19 4.64 -24.80
N ASP A 117 12.39 5.94 -24.63
CA ASP A 117 13.09 6.49 -23.48
C ASP A 117 12.12 6.85 -22.33
N ILE A 118 12.65 6.96 -21.12
CA ILE A 118 11.91 7.39 -19.92
C ILE A 118 11.36 8.81 -20.11
N ASP A 119 12.09 9.68 -20.82
CA ASP A 119 11.64 11.05 -21.14
C ASP A 119 10.42 11.10 -22.07
N ASN A 120 10.11 10.01 -22.78
CA ASN A 120 8.90 9.89 -23.60
C ASN A 120 7.66 9.50 -22.79
N LEU A 121 7.78 9.13 -21.51
CA LEU A 121 6.64 8.79 -20.68
C LEU A 121 5.71 10.01 -20.42
N PRO A 122 4.42 9.77 -20.12
CA PRO A 122 3.51 10.82 -19.65
C PRO A 122 4.11 11.64 -18.49
N PHE A 123 3.82 12.94 -18.50
CA PHE A 123 4.49 13.91 -17.62
C PHE A 123 4.28 13.62 -16.12
N ASP A 124 3.13 13.03 -15.76
CA ASP A 124 2.76 12.63 -14.40
C ASP A 124 3.71 11.57 -13.80
N ILE A 125 4.28 10.72 -14.66
CA ILE A 125 5.11 9.58 -14.26
C ILE A 125 6.59 9.69 -14.68
N ARG A 126 6.94 10.46 -15.73
CA ARG A 126 8.33 10.53 -16.22
C ARG A 126 9.34 11.02 -15.17
N GLY A 127 8.90 11.87 -14.23
CA GLY A 127 9.73 12.38 -13.12
C GLY A 127 9.78 11.47 -11.88
N ARG A 128 9.22 10.26 -11.95
CA ARG A 128 9.21 9.28 -10.85
C ARG A 128 10.38 8.30 -10.98
N ARG A 129 10.64 7.54 -9.91
CA ARG A 129 11.62 6.45 -9.96
C ARG A 129 11.07 5.30 -10.81
N ILE A 130 11.68 5.07 -11.97
CA ILE A 130 11.33 3.99 -12.89
C ILE A 130 12.31 2.80 -12.72
N LEU A 131 11.79 1.58 -12.70
CA LEU A 131 12.59 0.36 -12.82
C LEU A 131 12.67 -0.06 -14.29
N ALA A 132 13.88 -0.08 -14.84
CA ALA A 132 14.13 -0.48 -16.22
C ALA A 132 14.04 -2.01 -16.40
N VAL A 133 13.13 -2.45 -17.27
CA VAL A 133 12.94 -3.84 -17.71
C VAL A 133 13.62 -4.00 -19.08
N ASP A 134 14.95 -3.97 -19.07
CA ASP A 134 15.73 -4.23 -20.28
C ASP A 134 15.81 -5.74 -20.57
N THR A 135 15.73 -6.12 -21.84
CA THR A 135 15.93 -7.49 -22.29
C THR A 135 17.38 -7.93 -22.15
N GLY A 136 18.34 -6.99 -22.27
CA GLY A 136 19.78 -7.22 -22.09
C GLY A 136 20.25 -7.25 -20.63
N LEU A 137 19.38 -6.98 -19.66
CA LEU A 137 19.73 -7.11 -18.24
C LEU A 137 19.74 -8.58 -17.79
N GLU A 138 20.83 -8.97 -17.13
CA GLU A 138 20.97 -10.23 -16.41
C GLU A 138 19.73 -10.52 -15.53
N PRO A 139 19.03 -11.65 -15.71
CA PRO A 139 17.79 -11.94 -14.99
C PRO A 139 17.91 -11.87 -13.47
N SER A 140 19.09 -12.22 -12.93
CA SER A 140 19.41 -12.13 -11.51
C SER A 140 19.43 -10.69 -10.97
N ARG A 141 20.03 -9.75 -11.72
CA ARG A 141 20.08 -8.32 -11.36
C ARG A 141 18.71 -7.66 -11.42
N LEU A 142 17.89 -8.04 -12.39
CA LEU A 142 16.53 -7.56 -12.53
C LEU A 142 15.65 -8.04 -11.35
N VAL A 143 15.72 -9.33 -10.99
CA VAL A 143 15.05 -9.87 -9.79
C VAL A 143 15.51 -9.17 -8.52
N ALA A 144 16.81 -8.97 -8.32
CA ALA A 144 17.33 -8.28 -7.13
C ALA A 144 16.86 -6.81 -7.02
N SER A 145 16.71 -6.13 -8.16
CA SER A 145 16.24 -4.75 -8.23
C SER A 145 14.75 -4.63 -7.86
N PHE A 146 13.91 -5.56 -8.34
CA PHE A 146 12.50 -5.63 -7.97
C PHE A 146 12.32 -6.10 -6.51
N GLU A 147 13.12 -7.07 -6.04
CA GLU A 147 13.15 -7.53 -4.65
C GLU A 147 13.46 -6.38 -3.68
N GLN A 148 14.47 -5.56 -3.98
CA GLN A 148 14.80 -4.38 -3.19
C GLN A 148 13.65 -3.35 -3.20
N ALA A 149 13.04 -3.09 -4.35
CA ALA A 149 11.95 -2.13 -4.47
C ALA A 149 10.68 -2.58 -3.74
N VAL A 150 10.27 -3.84 -3.90
CA VAL A 150 9.12 -4.44 -3.19
C VAL A 150 9.39 -4.45 -1.69
N THR A 151 10.58 -4.86 -1.24
CA THR A 151 10.95 -4.82 0.19
C THR A 151 10.90 -3.40 0.76
N ALA A 152 11.33 -2.38 0.00
CA ALA A 152 11.24 -0.98 0.43
C ALA A 152 9.79 -0.48 0.54
N ALA A 153 8.93 -0.87 -0.41
CA ALA A 153 7.50 -0.57 -0.44
C ALA A 153 6.75 -1.25 0.72
N LEU A 154 7.01 -2.55 0.97
CA LEU A 154 6.44 -3.30 2.10
C LEU A 154 6.81 -2.70 3.46
N ASN A 155 8.01 -2.14 3.59
CA ASN A 155 8.45 -1.48 4.82
C ASN A 155 8.02 0.00 4.92
N VAL A 156 7.16 0.52 4.03
CA VAL A 156 6.54 1.85 4.17
C VAL A 156 5.71 1.94 5.44
N TRP A 157 4.78 1.01 5.65
CA TRP A 157 3.86 1.09 6.80
C TRP A 157 4.63 0.93 8.12
N LYS A 158 5.66 0.08 8.17
CA LYS A 158 6.53 -0.08 9.35
C LYS A 158 7.31 1.20 9.66
N ARG A 159 7.71 1.98 8.65
CA ARG A 159 8.30 3.31 8.85
C ARG A 159 7.26 4.28 9.39
N LYS A 160 6.11 4.45 8.71
CA LYS A 160 5.01 5.31 9.19
C LYS A 160 4.58 4.97 10.63
N LEU A 161 4.48 3.69 10.97
CA LEU A 161 4.15 3.22 12.32
C LEU A 161 5.28 3.51 13.31
N ARG A 162 6.56 3.31 12.95
CA ARG A 162 7.69 3.68 13.81
C ARG A 162 7.76 5.19 14.03
N ASP A 163 7.58 5.98 12.99
CA ASP A 163 7.59 7.44 13.06
C ASP A 163 6.43 7.94 13.94
N LEU A 164 5.26 7.30 13.85
CA LEU A 164 4.14 7.50 14.77
C LEU A 164 4.50 7.11 16.22
N LEU A 165 5.04 5.91 16.46
CA LEU A 165 5.44 5.44 17.78
C LEU A 165 6.55 6.30 18.41
N ASN A 166 7.45 6.86 17.60
CA ASN A 166 8.48 7.79 18.04
C ASN A 166 7.95 9.22 18.27
N SER A 167 6.82 9.59 17.64
CA SER A 167 6.11 10.85 17.90
C SER A 167 5.22 10.80 19.16
N ILE A 168 4.97 9.59 19.67
CA ILE A 168 4.27 9.32 20.92
C ILE A 168 5.30 9.46 22.06
N ASP A 169 5.04 10.36 23.01
CA ASP A 169 5.90 10.67 24.17
C ASP A 169 6.37 9.39 24.89
N GLU A 170 7.64 9.31 25.31
CA GLU A 170 8.21 8.17 26.03
C GLU A 170 7.39 7.75 27.27
N ARG A 171 6.67 8.69 27.89
CA ARG A 171 5.71 8.43 28.98
C ARG A 171 4.60 7.45 28.60
N ILE A 172 4.22 7.40 27.33
CA ILE A 172 3.22 6.46 26.79
C ILE A 172 3.90 5.13 26.45
N LEU A 173 5.12 5.14 25.90
CA LEU A 173 5.90 3.91 25.63
C LEU A 173 6.24 3.13 26.90
N LEU A 174 6.59 3.82 28.00
CA LEU A 174 6.79 3.20 29.32
C LEU A 174 5.55 2.50 29.90
N SER A 175 4.35 2.80 29.38
CA SER A 175 3.10 2.12 29.78
C SER A 175 2.78 0.86 28.96
N LEU A 176 3.52 0.61 27.86
CA LEU A 176 3.35 -0.54 26.96
C LEU A 176 4.20 -1.76 27.35
N ASP A 177 5.31 -1.58 28.07
CA ASP A 177 6.35 -2.61 28.27
C ASP A 177 6.05 -3.63 29.39
N GLY A 178 4.77 -3.98 29.55
CA GLY A 178 4.30 -5.18 30.27
C GLY A 178 4.44 -5.23 31.80
N GLN A 179 5.22 -4.37 32.46
CA GLN A 179 5.42 -4.45 33.92
C GLN A 179 4.29 -3.86 34.77
N TYR A 180 3.46 -2.96 34.21
CA TYR A 180 2.28 -2.39 34.88
C TYR A 180 1.15 -2.21 33.85
N PRO A 181 -0.14 -2.37 34.22
CA PRO A 181 -1.20 -2.65 33.25
C PRO A 181 -1.72 -1.46 32.39
N PHE A 182 -0.87 -0.50 32.00
CA PHE A 182 -1.14 0.60 31.02
C PHE A 182 -1.80 1.92 31.55
N LYS A 183 -1.29 2.59 32.61
CA LYS A 183 -1.90 3.82 33.18
C LYS A 183 -1.63 5.06 32.31
N LEU A 184 -2.55 5.37 31.40
CA LEU A 184 -2.64 6.67 30.73
C LEU A 184 -2.99 7.75 31.77
N PRO A 185 -2.80 9.06 31.48
CA PRO A 185 -3.17 10.15 32.40
C PRO A 185 -4.64 10.09 32.89
N TYR A 186 -5.50 9.37 32.16
CA TYR A 186 -6.95 9.27 32.41
C TYR A 186 -7.53 7.83 32.37
N GLY A 187 -6.73 6.73 32.33
CA GLY A 187 -7.29 5.37 32.37
C GLY A 187 -6.39 4.22 31.88
N TRP A 188 -6.93 2.99 31.84
CA TRP A 188 -6.25 1.76 31.38
C TRP A 188 -6.82 1.27 30.01
N MET A 189 -6.04 0.56 29.18
CA MET A 189 -6.45 0.03 27.86
C MET A 189 -6.30 -1.51 27.78
N SER A 190 -7.20 -2.19 27.04
CA SER A 190 -7.14 -3.65 26.77
C SER A 190 -6.49 -4.00 25.42
N MET A 191 -5.94 -5.21 25.34
CA MET A 191 -5.19 -5.71 24.17
C MET A 191 -6.01 -5.79 22.88
N ASP A 192 -7.30 -6.15 22.97
CA ASP A 192 -8.16 -6.32 21.79
C ASP A 192 -8.33 -5.01 20.99
N LYS A 193 -8.32 -3.86 21.68
CA LYS A 193 -8.38 -2.53 21.05
C LYS A 193 -7.12 -2.17 20.25
N ILE A 194 -5.97 -2.76 20.58
CA ILE A 194 -4.71 -2.56 19.84
C ILE A 194 -4.81 -3.23 18.47
N ILE A 195 -5.36 -4.45 18.42
CA ILE A 195 -5.56 -5.22 17.18
C ILE A 195 -6.58 -4.51 16.27
N GLU A 196 -7.63 -3.94 16.85
CA GLU A 196 -8.61 -3.14 16.11
C GLU A 196 -7.99 -1.86 15.52
N LEU A 197 -7.15 -1.15 16.29
CA LEU A 197 -6.40 0.03 15.82
C LEU A 197 -5.43 -0.31 14.68
N GLU A 198 -4.67 -1.40 14.79
CA GLU A 198 -3.78 -1.87 13.72
C GLU A 198 -4.58 -2.16 12.43
N SER A 199 -5.68 -2.91 12.57
CA SER A 199 -6.61 -3.23 11.48
C SER A 199 -7.28 -1.98 10.88
N PHE A 200 -7.47 -0.91 11.65
CA PHE A 200 -8.00 0.36 11.17
C PHE A 200 -6.95 1.17 10.40
N LEU A 201 -5.72 1.27 10.91
CA LEU A 201 -4.63 2.01 10.28
C LEU A 201 -4.18 1.39 8.96
N GLN A 202 -4.18 0.05 8.86
CA GLN A 202 -3.93 -0.66 7.59
C GLN A 202 -4.95 -0.31 6.50
N ARG A 203 -6.22 -0.07 6.87
CA ARG A 203 -7.30 0.31 5.95
C ARG A 203 -7.34 1.82 5.65
N ASN A 204 -6.79 2.66 6.52
CA ASN A 204 -6.90 4.12 6.43
C ASN A 204 -5.51 4.79 6.40
N THR A 205 -4.74 4.50 5.35
CA THR A 205 -3.36 4.99 5.11
C THR A 205 -3.20 6.51 5.06
N ARG A 206 -4.32 7.25 4.95
CA ARG A 206 -4.41 8.72 4.91
C ARG A 206 -4.76 9.36 6.25
N CYS A 207 -5.10 8.58 7.28
CA CYS A 207 -5.35 9.14 8.60
C CYS A 207 -4.08 9.72 9.20
N SER A 208 -4.15 10.96 9.66
CA SER A 208 -3.14 11.52 10.56
C SER A 208 -3.64 11.37 12.01
N PRO A 209 -2.76 11.05 12.96
CA PRO A 209 -3.12 11.07 14.37
C PRO A 209 -3.27 12.51 14.85
N TYR A 210 -4.38 12.82 15.54
CA TYR A 210 -4.50 14.07 16.28
C TYR A 210 -5.16 13.80 17.64
N ILE A 211 -4.58 14.34 18.70
CA ILE A 211 -5.20 14.33 20.02
C ILE A 211 -6.23 15.47 20.05
N SER A 212 -7.49 15.12 19.80
CA SER A 212 -8.63 16.03 19.98
C SER A 212 -9.22 15.80 21.38
N MET A 213 -8.96 16.72 22.31
CA MET A 213 -9.68 16.75 23.58
C MET A 213 -10.97 17.58 23.46
N HIS A 214 -12.02 17.07 24.13
CA HIS A 214 -13.31 17.69 24.48
C HIS A 214 -14.55 17.32 23.65
N THR A 215 -15.38 16.45 24.26
CA THR A 215 -16.75 16.80 24.67
C THR A 215 -17.10 16.03 25.97
N GLU A 216 -17.91 16.63 26.84
CA GLU A 216 -18.69 15.98 27.92
C GLU A 216 -17.97 14.87 28.72
N GLY A 217 -16.96 15.24 29.51
CA GLY A 217 -16.37 14.37 30.54
C GLY A 217 -15.47 13.23 30.04
N SER A 218 -15.37 13.02 28.72
CA SER A 218 -14.48 12.03 28.10
C SER A 218 -13.27 12.71 27.45
N SER A 219 -12.10 12.10 27.61
CA SER A 219 -10.96 12.33 26.70
C SER A 219 -10.82 11.13 25.75
N GLY A 220 -10.01 11.26 24.70
CA GLY A 220 -9.76 10.17 23.75
C GLY A 220 -8.70 10.53 22.72
N ILE A 221 -8.10 9.53 22.08
CA ILE A 221 -7.26 9.70 20.89
C ILE A 221 -8.16 9.46 19.68
N PHE A 222 -8.14 10.37 18.71
CA PHE A 222 -8.99 10.30 17.53
C PHE A 222 -8.13 10.12 16.27
N PHE A 223 -8.50 9.13 15.45
CA PHE A 223 -7.92 8.94 14.13
C PHE A 223 -8.96 9.35 13.09
N GLY A 224 -8.71 10.46 12.40
CA GLY A 224 -9.61 11.03 11.40
C GLY A 224 -8.91 11.23 10.05
N ASP A 225 -9.69 11.54 9.01
CA ASP A 225 -9.18 11.83 7.66
C ASP A 225 -8.81 13.32 7.44
N GLY A 226 -9.02 14.15 8.46
CA GLY A 226 -8.75 15.59 8.45
C GLY A 226 -9.71 16.41 7.59
N ARG A 227 -10.74 15.79 7.00
CA ARG A 227 -11.70 16.43 6.08
C ARG A 227 -13.14 16.36 6.58
N THR A 228 -13.46 15.42 7.46
CA THR A 228 -14.82 15.25 7.99
C THR A 228 -14.82 15.06 9.50
N THR A 229 -15.36 16.05 10.23
CA THR A 229 -15.55 15.97 11.69
C THR A 229 -16.53 14.86 12.11
N ASN A 230 -17.42 14.44 11.21
CA ASN A 230 -18.49 13.48 11.49
C ASN A 230 -18.26 12.06 10.90
N LYS A 231 -17.05 11.73 10.40
CA LYS A 231 -16.69 10.35 9.99
C LYS A 231 -15.39 9.84 10.65
N GLY A 232 -15.10 10.29 11.86
CA GLY A 232 -14.06 9.68 12.70
C GLY A 232 -14.59 8.45 13.43
N THR A 233 -13.80 7.37 13.50
CA THR A 233 -14.05 6.28 14.44
C THR A 233 -13.53 6.67 15.82
N VAL A 234 -14.39 6.64 16.84
CA VAL A 234 -13.99 6.81 18.23
C VAL A 234 -13.31 5.53 18.70
N VAL A 235 -11.96 5.48 18.63
CA VAL A 235 -11.19 4.32 19.12
C VAL A 235 -11.13 4.32 20.66
N PHE A 236 -11.26 5.51 21.28
CA PHE A 236 -11.08 5.73 22.72
C PHE A 236 -12.21 6.57 23.33
N THR A 237 -12.76 6.08 24.44
CA THR A 237 -13.61 6.83 25.38
C THR A 237 -13.07 6.53 26.78
N PHE A 238 -12.67 7.55 27.54
CA PHE A 238 -12.48 7.38 29.00
C PHE A 238 -13.79 7.71 29.71
N LEU A 239 -14.25 6.80 30.57
CA LEU A 239 -15.14 7.16 31.67
C LEU A 239 -14.26 7.59 32.84
N GLN A 240 -14.52 8.77 33.41
CA GLN A 240 -13.92 9.11 34.71
C GLN A 240 -14.50 8.17 35.80
N PRO A 241 -13.67 7.63 36.71
CA PRO A 241 -14.18 7.23 38.01
C PRO A 241 -14.60 8.50 38.79
N PHE A 242 -15.66 8.36 39.59
CA PHE A 242 -16.19 9.40 40.48
C PHE A 242 -15.14 9.99 41.44
#